data_AF-A0A9D6FX16-F1
#
_entry.id   AF-A0A9D6FX16-F1
#
_cell.length_a   1.000
_cell.length_b   1.000
_cell.length_c   1.000
_cell.angle_alpha   90.00
_cell.angle_beta   90.00
_cell.angle_gamma   90.00
#
_symmetry.space_group_name_H-M   'P 1'
#
loop_
_entity.id
_entity.type
_entity.pdbx_description
1 polymer ?
#
loop_
_entity_poly.entity_id
_entity_poly.type
_entity_poly.pdbx_seq_one_letter_code
_entity_poly.pdbx_strand_id
1 'polypeptide(L)' 'MAEHEVVLLPAAFSDLDEIFDYITAENPQAAAGILEDIARSLERLGTHPRSGP' A
#
# COMPACT_ATOMS: atom_id res chain seq x y z
N MET A 1 21.81 -2.46 -7.80
CA MET A 1 20.83 -1.35 -7.87
C MET A 1 20.79 -0.73 -6.49
N ALA A 2 20.61 0.59 -6.37
CA ALA A 2 20.44 1.22 -5.06
C ALA A 2 19.04 0.88 -4.53
N GLU A 3 18.97 0.39 -3.31
CA GLU A 3 17.71 0.13 -2.61
C GLU A 3 17.31 1.41 -1.86
N HIS A 4 16.09 1.86 -2.08
CA HIS A 4 15.50 3.02 -1.42
C HIS A 4 14.59 2.59 -0.29
N GLU A 5 14.72 3.21 0.86
CA GLU A 5 13.79 3.05 1.96
C GLU A 5 12.45 3.71 1.61
N VAL A 6 11.36 2.95 1.70
CA VAL A 6 10.00 3.45 1.50
C VAL A 6 9.37 3.66 2.87
N VAL A 7 9.02 4.91 3.17
CA VAL A 7 8.44 5.30 4.46
C VAL A 7 7.06 5.91 4.22
N LEU A 8 6.06 5.35 4.88
CA LEU A 8 4.70 5.89 4.89
C LEU A 8 4.58 7.01 5.92
N LEU A 9 3.96 8.12 5.53
CA LEU A 9 3.59 9.18 6.46
C LEU A 9 2.40 8.73 7.33
N PRO A 10 2.22 9.30 8.53
CA PRO A 10 1.08 8.97 9.39
C PRO A 10 -0.28 9.09 8.70
N ALA A 11 -0.45 10.08 7.82
CA ALA A 11 -1.68 10.22 7.03
C ALA A 11 -1.94 9.01 6.12
N ALA A 12 -0.89 8.48 5.48
CA ALA A 12 -1.02 7.31 4.61
C ALA A 12 -1.41 6.04 5.40
N PHE A 13 -0.98 5.91 6.66
CA PHE A 13 -1.46 4.82 7.51
C PHE A 13 -2.95 4.97 7.83
N SER A 14 -3.41 6.18 8.14
CA SER A 14 -4.83 6.45 8.38
C SER A 14 -5.68 6.18 7.14
N ASP A 15 -5.18 6.51 5.96
CA ASP A 15 -5.87 6.25 4.70
C ASP A 15 -6.01 4.74 4.44
N LEU A 16 -4.97 3.95 4.77
CA LEU A 16 -5.02 2.49 4.64
C LEU A 16 -6.05 1.87 5.59
N ASP A 17 -6.11 2.34 6.83
CA ASP A 17 -7.10 1.89 7.82
C ASP A 17 -8.53 2.19 7.33
N GLU A 18 -8.79 3.42 6.86
CA GLU A 18 -10.11 3.82 6.36
C GLU A 18 -10.55 2.99 5.14
N ILE A 19 -9.65 2.78 4.17
CA ILE A 19 -9.92 1.95 3.00
C ILE A 19 -10.21 0.51 3.43
N PHE A 20 -9.42 -0.04 4.36
CA PHE A 20 -9.55 -1.42 4.79
C PHE A 20 -10.85 -1.64 5.56
N ASP A 21 -11.21 -0.73 6.47
CA ASP A 21 -12.47 -0.79 7.22
C ASP A 21 -13.68 -0.72 6.28
N TYR A 22 -13.63 0.18 5.29
CA TYR A 22 -14.70 0.32 4.30
C TYR A 22 -14.92 -0.97 3.50
N ILE A 23 -13.84 -1.56 2.96
CA ILE A 23 -13.95 -2.77 2.13
C ILE A 23 -14.30 -3.98 2.99
N THR A 24 -13.70 -4.11 4.18
CA THR A 24 -13.89 -5.28 5.06
C THR A 24 -15.34 -5.41 5.54
N ALA A 25 -16.04 -4.28 5.71
CA ALA A 25 -17.46 -4.28 6.06
C ALA A 25 -18.34 -5.07 5.07
N GLU A 26 -17.96 -5.10 3.78
CA GLU A 26 -18.70 -5.80 2.73
C GLU A 26 -18.01 -7.10 2.27
N ASN A 27 -16.68 -7.07 2.13
CA ASN A 27 -15.89 -8.16 1.56
C ASN A 27 -14.46 -8.19 2.15
N PRO A 28 -14.26 -8.92 3.27
CA PRO A 28 -12.95 -9.07 3.91
C PRO A 28 -11.87 -9.65 2.99
N GLN A 29 -12.23 -10.54 2.07
CA GLN A 29 -11.28 -11.14 1.13
C GLN A 29 -10.78 -10.11 0.11
N ALA A 30 -11.66 -9.21 -0.36
CA ALA A 30 -11.24 -8.11 -1.23
C ALA A 30 -10.30 -7.15 -0.51
N ALA A 31 -10.57 -6.84 0.76
CA ALA A 31 -9.72 -5.96 1.56
C ALA A 31 -8.29 -6.53 1.70
N ALA A 32 -8.18 -7.85 1.95
CA ALA A 32 -6.89 -8.54 1.99
C ALA A 32 -6.14 -8.47 0.65
N GLY A 33 -6.85 -8.67 -0.47
CA GLY A 33 -6.24 -8.56 -1.81
C GLY A 33 -5.69 -7.17 -2.12
N ILE A 34 -6.44 -6.12 -1.74
CA ILE A 34 -5.99 -4.73 -1.91
C ILE A 34 -4.75 -4.43 -1.08
N LEU A 35 -4.69 -4.90 0.17
CA LEU A 35 -3.52 -4.70 1.02
C LEU A 35 -2.26 -5.36 0.44
N GLU A 36 -2.40 -6.57 -0.10
CA GLU A 36 -1.30 -7.24 -0.81
C GLU A 36 -0.84 -6.47 -2.06
N ASP A 37 -1.77 -5.93 -2.84
CA ASP A 37 -1.45 -5.14 -4.04
C ASP A 37 -0.68 -3.86 -3.69
N ILE A 38 -1.08 -3.18 -2.61
CA ILE A 38 -0.40 -1.99 -2.10
C ILE A 38 0.99 -2.37 -1.60
N ALA A 39 1.13 -3.42 -0.79
CA ALA A 39 2.42 -3.88 -0.26
C ALA A 39 3.41 -4.20 -1.40
N ARG A 40 2.98 -4.96 -2.42
CA ARG A 40 3.79 -5.25 -3.61
C ARG A 40 4.21 -3.98 -4.36
N SER A 41 3.32 -2.99 -4.44
CA SER A 41 3.62 -1.72 -5.09
C SER A 41 4.64 -0.90 -4.31
N LEU A 42 4.57 -0.90 -2.97
CA LEU A 42 5.54 -0.25 -2.10
C LEU A 42 6.93 -0.92 -2.19
N GLU A 43 6.99 -2.25 -2.17
CA GLU A 43 8.25 -2.98 -2.39
C GLU A 43 8.90 -2.63 -3.73
N ARG A 44 8.09 -2.52 -4.79
CA ARG A 44 8.57 -2.11 -6.13
C ARG A 44 9.17 -0.71 -6.11
N LEU A 45 8.62 0.23 -5.35
CA LEU A 45 9.16 1.59 -5.24
C LEU A 45 10.56 1.62 -4.64
N GLY A 46 10.89 0.69 -3.75
CA GLY A 46 12.25 0.58 -3.19
C GLY A 46 13.32 0.32 -4.26
N THR A 47 12.97 -0.38 -5.34
CA THR A 47 13.89 -0.67 -6.45
C THR A 47 13.68 0.22 -7.68
N HIS A 48 12.47 0.77 -7.85
CA HIS A 48 12.06 1.59 -8.99
C HIS A 48 11.32 2.86 -8.52
N PRO A 49 12.01 3.79 -7.84
CA PRO A 49 11.37 4.95 -7.18
C PRO A 49 10.73 5.96 -8.16
N ARG A 50 11.06 5.89 -9.45
CA ARG A 50 10.52 6.76 -10.52
C ARG A 50 9.51 6.04 -11.42
N SER A 51 8.84 5.02 -10.88
CA SER A 51 7.80 4.28 -11.61
C SER A 51 6.44 5.00 -11.61
N GLY A 52 6.28 6.03 -10.79
CA GLY A 52 5.16 6.96 -10.88
C GLY A 52 5.28 7.93 -12.07
N PRO A 53 4.15 8.45 -12.58
CA PRO A 53 4.13 9.45 -13.66
C PRO A 53 4.67 10.82 -13.24
#